data_AF-A0A942BJP2-F1
#
_entry.id   AF-A0A942BJP2-F1
#
_cell.length_a   1.000
_cell.length_b   1.000
_cell.length_c   1.000
_cell.angle_alpha   90.00
_cell.angle_beta   90.00
_cell.angle_gamma   90.00
#
_symmetry.space_group_name_H-M   'P 1'
#
loop_
_entity.id
_entity.type
_entity.pdbx_description
1 polymer ?
#
loop_
_entity_poly.entity_id
_entity_poly.type
_entity_poly.pdbx_seq_one_letter_code
_entity_poly.pdbx_strand_id
1 'polypeptide(L)'
;MPKLKTNKTAVKRFKITGTGKITRRASHNSHQFLHKKASRKRRLELEPEVFQGEQGRMRALLVLRLTNAQKTGSKRKNLGPGQKRDVRKFLSLS
;
A
#
# COMPACT_ATOMS: atom_id res chain seq x y z
N MET A 1 6.68 -1.92 -36.10
CA MET A 1 7.20 -2.04 -34.72
C MET A 1 6.05 -1.89 -33.73
N PRO A 2 5.79 -2.88 -32.87
CA PRO A 2 4.71 -2.79 -31.88
C PRO A 2 5.07 -1.81 -30.76
N LYS A 3 4.22 -0.81 -30.49
CA LYS A 3 4.39 0.17 -29.40
C LYS A 3 3.76 -0.36 -28.11
N LEU A 4 4.50 -0.29 -27.00
CA LEU A 4 3.97 -0.62 -25.67
C LEU A 4 2.82 0.32 -25.33
N LYS A 5 1.65 -0.26 -25.00
CA LYS A 5 0.44 0.47 -24.61
C LYS A 5 0.18 0.26 -23.12
N THR A 6 -0.36 1.28 -22.46
CA THR A 6 -0.80 1.17 -21.07
C THR A 6 -2.03 0.27 -20.96
N ASN A 7 -2.10 -0.51 -19.90
CA ASN A 7 -3.29 -1.29 -19.62
C ASN A 7 -4.41 -0.37 -19.11
N LYS A 8 -5.45 -0.18 -19.93
CA LYS A 8 -6.59 0.69 -19.61
C LYS A 8 -7.29 0.32 -18.29
N THR A 9 -7.28 -0.94 -17.89
CA THR A 9 -7.91 -1.37 -16.63
C THR A 9 -7.08 -0.95 -15.42
N ALA A 10 -5.74 -1.01 -15.53
CA ALA A 10 -4.84 -0.58 -14.48
C ALA A 10 -4.92 0.95 -14.26
N VAL A 11 -4.93 1.72 -15.36
CA VAL A 11 -5.06 3.19 -15.30
C VAL A 11 -6.35 3.63 -14.59
N LYS A 12 -7.46 2.90 -14.78
CA LYS A 12 -8.73 3.20 -14.10
C LYS A 12 -8.72 2.88 -12.60
N ARG A 13 -7.86 1.95 -12.15
CA ARG A 13 -7.87 1.40 -10.78
C ARG A 13 -6.79 1.99 -9.88
N PHE A 14 -5.66 2.40 -10.46
CA PHE A 14 -4.49 2.87 -9.73
C PHE A 14 -4.18 4.31 -10.08
N LYS A 15 -3.91 5.12 -9.06
CA LYS A 15 -3.53 6.53 -9.21
C LYS A 15 -2.05 6.69 -8.88
N ILE A 16 -1.39 7.59 -9.61
CA ILE A 16 0.00 7.97 -9.35
C ILE A 16 -0.03 9.33 -8.64
N THR A 17 0.62 9.43 -7.49
CA THR A 17 0.79 10.72 -6.80
C THR A 17 1.88 11.54 -7.48
N GLY A 18 1.93 12.86 -7.23
CA GLY A 18 3.02 13.71 -7.76
C GLY A 18 4.43 13.25 -7.34
N THR A 19 4.52 12.51 -6.23
CA THR A 19 5.76 11.89 -5.73
C THR A 19 6.08 10.52 -6.37
N GLY A 20 5.26 10.04 -7.30
CA GLY A 20 5.47 8.77 -8.01
C GLY A 20 5.05 7.51 -7.23
N LYS A 21 4.29 7.66 -6.14
CA LYS A 21 3.72 6.53 -5.40
C LYS A 21 2.45 6.06 -6.08
N ILE A 22 2.21 4.75 -6.05
CA ILE A 22 1.01 4.13 -6.62
C ILE A 22 0.02 3.90 -5.49
N THR A 23 -1.14 4.56 -5.56
CA THR A 23 -2.24 4.40 -4.60
C THR A 23 -3.38 3.59 -5.18
N ARG A 24 -4.18 3.00 -4.29
CA ARG A 24 -5.37 2.21 -4.64
C ARG A 24 -6.52 2.48 -3.68
N ARG A 25 -7.75 2.26 -4.16
CA ARG A 25 -8.93 2.16 -3.30
C ARG A 25 -8.88 0.87 -2.47
N ALA A 26 -9.40 0.91 -1.26
CA ALA A 26 -9.58 -0.30 -0.47
C ALA A 26 -10.74 -1.15 -1.03
N SER A 27 -10.55 -2.47 -1.03
CA SER A 27 -11.60 -3.44 -1.36
C SER A 27 -12.70 -3.46 -0.29
N HIS A 28 -13.91 -3.90 -0.64
CA HIS A 28 -15.06 -4.03 0.26
C HIS A 28 -15.69 -2.70 0.70
N ASN A 29 -15.57 -1.63 -0.11
CA ASN A 29 -16.17 -0.32 0.18
C ASN A 29 -17.32 0.06 -0.76
N SER A 30 -18.09 -0.92 -1.25
CA SER A 30 -19.15 -0.67 -2.24
C SER A 30 -20.55 -1.03 -1.76
N HIS A 31 -20.69 -2.07 -0.93
CA HIS A 31 -21.97 -2.58 -0.42
C HIS A 31 -21.79 -3.18 0.98
N GLN A 32 -22.90 -3.55 1.65
CA GLN A 32 -22.93 -4.08 3.03
C GLN A 32 -22.40 -3.09 4.10
N PHE A 33 -22.85 -1.84 4.07
CA PHE A 33 -22.45 -0.85 5.06
C PHE A 33 -23.11 -1.03 6.42
N LEU A 34 -24.31 -1.63 6.46
CA LEU A 34 -25.08 -1.88 7.68
C LEU A 34 -24.33 -2.79 8.67
N HIS A 35 -23.65 -3.82 8.17
CA HIS A 35 -22.90 -4.77 9.01
C HIS A 35 -21.46 -4.30 9.34
N LYS A 36 -21.07 -3.10 8.90
CA LYS A 36 -19.71 -2.59 9.10
C LYS A 36 -19.71 -1.51 10.17
N LYS A 37 -18.93 -1.75 11.24
CA LYS A 37 -18.65 -0.73 12.27
C LYS A 37 -18.11 0.56 11.63
N ALA A 38 -18.42 1.72 12.22
CA ALA A 38 -17.99 3.02 11.71
C ALA A 38 -16.46 3.13 11.56
N SER A 39 -15.70 2.55 12.49
CA SER A 39 -14.23 2.49 12.42
C SER A 39 -13.71 1.73 11.19
N ARG A 40 -14.40 0.65 10.80
CA ARG A 40 -14.07 -0.11 9.59
C ARG A 40 -14.34 0.71 8.33
N LYS A 41 -15.48 1.42 8.26
CA LYS A 41 -15.82 2.28 7.12
C LYS A 41 -14.78 3.37 6.89
N ARG A 42 -14.39 4.10 7.95
CA ARG A 42 -13.31 5.11 7.90
C ARG A 42 -11.99 4.55 7.36
N ARG A 43 -11.60 3.36 7.80
CA ARG A 43 -10.37 2.72 7.29
C ARG A 43 -10.46 2.36 5.80
N LEU A 44 -11.65 2.00 5.31
CA LEU A 44 -11.88 1.61 3.91
C LEU A 44 -12.01 2.82 2.97
N GLU A 45 -12.28 4.01 3.50
CA GLU A 45 -12.30 5.27 2.73
C GLU A 45 -10.88 5.76 2.40
N LEU A 46 -9.89 5.40 3.21
CA LEU A 46 -8.49 5.74 2.97
C LEU A 46 -7.95 5.06 1.70
N GLU A 47 -7.07 5.77 1.00
CA GLU A 47 -6.36 5.27 -0.19
C GLU A 47 -4.91 4.94 0.15
N PRO A 48 -4.61 3.71 0.60
CA PRO A 48 -3.26 3.31 0.92
C PRO A 48 -2.39 3.15 -0.34
N GLU A 49 -1.07 3.23 -0.13
CA GLU A 49 -0.08 2.85 -1.12
C GLU A 49 -0.18 1.34 -1.43
N VAL A 50 0.12 0.97 -2.67
CA VAL A 50 0.23 -0.42 -3.10
C VAL A 50 1.38 -1.11 -2.34
N PHE A 51 1.14 -2.36 -1.93
CA PHE A 51 2.12 -3.17 -1.22
C PHE A 51 3.42 -3.31 -2.04
N GLN A 52 4.56 -3.27 -1.36
CA GLN A 52 5.89 -3.22 -1.98
C GLN A 52 6.12 -4.34 -3.01
N GLY A 53 5.67 -5.57 -2.72
CA GLY A 53 5.81 -6.70 -3.65
C GLY A 53 5.01 -6.56 -4.95
N GLU A 54 3.92 -5.79 -4.96
CA GLU A 54 3.07 -5.59 -6.15
C GLU A 54 3.55 -4.42 -7.03
N GLN A 55 4.42 -3.55 -6.50
CA GLN A 55 4.76 -2.30 -7.18
C GLN A 55 5.45 -2.52 -8.53
N GLY A 56 6.29 -3.55 -8.66
CA GLY A 56 6.96 -3.90 -9.91
C GLY A 56 5.97 -4.25 -11.03
N ARG A 57 4.95 -5.06 -10.71
CA ARG A 57 3.89 -5.46 -11.64
C ARG A 57 3.04 -4.25 -12.07
N MET A 58 2.66 -3.40 -11.12
CA MET A 58 1.82 -2.23 -11.41
C MET A 58 2.54 -1.20 -12.29
N ARG A 59 3.85 -1.03 -12.12
CA ARG A 59 4.66 -0.16 -12.99
C ARG A 59 4.74 -0.66 -14.42
N ALA A 60 4.89 -1.96 -14.62
CA ALA A 60 4.89 -2.55 -15.95
C ALA A 60 3.56 -2.31 -16.68
N LEU A 61 2.43 -2.49 -15.98
CA LEU A 61 1.08 -2.28 -16.54
C LEU A 61 0.80 -0.82 -16.91
N LEU A 62 1.34 0.12 -16.14
CA LEU A 62 1.21 1.56 -16.37
C LEU A 62 2.30 2.12 -17.28
N VAL A 63 3.22 1.28 -17.77
CA VAL A 63 4.36 1.67 -18.63
C VAL A 63 5.16 2.83 -18.00
N LEU A 64 5.37 2.76 -16.68
CA LEU A 64 6.12 3.77 -15.94
C LEU A 64 7.60 3.43 -15.91
N ARG A 65 8.46 4.42 -16.21
CA ARG A 65 9.91 4.30 -15.96
C ARG A 65 10.19 4.46 -14.46
N LEU A 66 11.15 3.69 -13.95
CA LEU A 66 11.61 3.81 -12.56
C LEU A 66 12.13 5.22 -12.30
N THR A 67 11.47 5.97 -11.41
CA THR A 67 12.07 7.19 -10.87
C THR A 67 13.05 6.79 -9.76
N ASN A 68 14.18 7.50 -9.68
CA ASN A 68 15.32 7.18 -8.79
C ASN A 68 14.98 7.19 -7.28
N ALA A 69 13.77 7.59 -6.89
CA ALA A 69 13.28 7.63 -5.51
C ALA A 69 13.07 6.25 -4.84
N GLN A 70 13.23 5.14 -5.59
CA GLN A 70 13.01 3.78 -5.09
C GLN A 70 14.29 2.99 -4.77
N LYS A 71 15.48 3.57 -4.97
CA LYS A 71 16.76 2.91 -4.66
C LYS A 71 17.14 2.89 -3.18
N THR A 72 16.44 3.62 -2.30
CA THR A 72 16.71 3.55 -0.87
C THR A 72 15.79 2.52 -0.22
N GLY A 73 16.32 1.33 -0.05
CA GLY A 73 15.89 0.46 1.05
C GLY A 73 15.96 1.26 2.35
N SER A 74 14.79 1.67 2.85
CA SER A 74 14.68 2.17 4.20
C SER A 74 13.44 1.53 4.81
N LYS A 75 13.69 0.43 5.52
CA LYS A 75 12.87 0.00 6.65
C LYS A 75 12.78 1.16 7.64
N ARG A 76 11.97 2.19 7.39
CA ARG A 76 11.31 2.89 8.49
C ARG A 76 10.07 2.08 8.81
N LYS A 77 10.30 1.06 9.64
CA LYS A 77 9.28 0.47 10.48
C LYS A 77 8.60 1.62 11.24
N ASN A 78 7.53 2.19 10.69
CA ASN A 78 6.58 2.96 11.48
C ASN A 78 5.80 1.92 12.30
N LEU A 79 6.44 1.42 13.36
CA LEU A 79 5.73 0.79 14.46
C LEU A 79 4.71 1.82 14.92
N GLY A 80 3.42 1.47 14.86
CA GLY A 80 2.41 2.25 15.57
C GLY A 80 2.82 2.38 17.04
N PRO A 81 2.44 3.48 17.72
CA PRO A 81 2.78 3.68 19.13
C PRO A 81 2.10 2.58 19.95
N GLY A 82 2.84 1.51 20.29
CA GLY A 82 2.28 0.37 21.02
C GLY A 82 3.05 -0.96 20.98
N GLN A 83 4.08 -1.14 20.13
CA GLN A 83 4.83 -2.42 20.07
C GLN A 83 6.31 -2.32 20.50
N LYS A 84 6.60 -1.50 21.51
CA LYS A 84 7.92 -1.46 22.17
C LYS A 84 7.78 -1.60 23.69
N ARG A 85 7.10 -2.64 24.16
CA ARG A 85 7.13 -3.04 25.57
C ARG A 85 7.47 -4.52 25.67
N ASP A 86 8.70 -4.75 26.15
CA ASP A 86 9.15 -5.87 26.95
C ASP A 86 9.26 -7.27 26.32
N VAL A 87 10.34 -7.46 25.56
CA VAL A 87 11.01 -8.77 25.39
C VAL A 87 12.12 -9.02 26.43
N ARG A 88 12.13 -8.25 27.54
CA ARG A 88 13.03 -8.46 28.71
C ARG A 88 12.29 -9.00 29.95
N LYS A 89 11.35 -9.92 29.74
CA LYS A 89 10.76 -10.76 30.81
C LYS A 89 10.82 -12.23 30.41
N PHE A 90 12.02 -12.67 30.06
CA PHE A 90 12.43 -14.07 30.05
C PHE A 90 13.78 -14.09 30.76
N LEU A 91 13.94 -14.98 31.75
CA LEU A 91 15.09 -15.15 32.67
C LEU A 91 15.02 -14.34 33.98
N SER A 92 14.12 -14.75 34.88
CA SER A 92 14.33 -14.73 36.34
C SER A 92 13.14 -15.41 37.04
N LEU A 93 13.09 -16.74 36.90
CA LEU A 93 12.50 -17.63 37.91
C LEU A 93 13.42 -18.86 37.92
N SER A 94 14.48 -18.73 38.72
CA SER A 94 15.06 -19.84 39.47
C SER A 94 14.44 -19.81 40.86
#